data_AF-A0A1H5K1X1-F1
#
_entry.id   AF-A0A1H5K1X1-F1
#
_cell.length_a   1.000
_cell.length_b   1.000
_cell.length_c   1.000
_cell.angle_alpha   90.00
_cell.angle_beta   90.00
_cell.angle_gamma   90.00
#
_symmetry.space_group_name_H-M   'P 1'
#
loop_
_entity.id
_entity.type
_entity.pdbx_description
1 polymer ?
#
loop_
_entity_poly.entity_id
_entity_poly.type
_entity_poly.pdbx_seq_one_letter_code
_entity_poly.pdbx_strand_id
1 'polypeptide(L)'
;MEQQQIDIDWTACQGHGLCAELLPDHITLDEWGYPLTDGSPVSPRALKRARRAASDCPVLALKLTVTGAPRQGRGEPRDRPPRTRTRNTS
;
A
#
# COMPACT_ATOMS: atom_id res chain seq x y z
N MET A 1 16.32 -8.05 10.66
CA MET A 1 15.38 -8.92 9.92
C MET A 1 14.90 -8.12 8.73
N GLU A 2 15.34 -8.47 7.53
CA GLU A 2 14.85 -7.85 6.30
C GLU A 2 13.43 -8.37 6.05
N GLN A 3 12.49 -7.44 5.88
CA GLN A 3 11.08 -7.76 5.66
C GLN A 3 10.71 -7.27 4.26
N GLN A 4 10.12 -8.13 3.44
CA GLN A 4 9.56 -7.69 2.17
C GLN A 4 8.22 -7.00 2.39
N GLN A 5 7.95 -5.98 1.60
CA GLN A 5 6.67 -5.28 1.54
C GLN A 5 6.25 -5.15 0.07
N ILE A 6 4.94 -5.07 -0.14
CA ILE A 6 4.33 -4.72 -1.41
C ILE A 6 4.32 -3.19 -1.56
N ASP A 7 4.80 -2.72 -2.70
CA ASP A 7 4.71 -1.33 -3.13
C ASP A 7 3.99 -1.28 -4.49
N ILE A 8 3.04 -0.35 -4.63
CA ILE A 8 2.25 -0.19 -5.85
C ILE A 8 2.51 1.19 -6.43
N ASP A 9 2.90 1.20 -7.70
CA ASP A 9 2.99 2.40 -8.50
C ASP A 9 1.61 2.80 -9.01
N TRP A 10 0.93 3.66 -8.26
CA TRP A 10 -0.42 4.15 -8.57
C TRP A 10 -0.49 4.97 -9.87
N THR A 11 0.63 5.49 -10.36
CA THR A 11 0.66 6.24 -11.63
C THR A 11 0.72 5.31 -12.84
N ALA A 12 1.32 4.13 -12.67
CA ALA A 12 1.39 3.10 -13.71
C ALA A 12 0.21 2.12 -13.64
N CYS A 13 -0.39 1.92 -12.47
CA CYS A 13 -1.49 0.96 -12.29
C CYS A 13 -2.71 1.33 -13.13
N GLN A 14 -3.24 0.35 -13.88
CA GLN A 14 -4.43 0.51 -14.73
C GLN A 14 -5.62 -0.35 -14.27
N GLY A 15 -5.58 -0.91 -13.06
CA GLY A 15 -6.71 -1.69 -12.52
C GLY A 15 -6.91 -3.09 -13.10
N HIS A 16 -5.84 -3.79 -13.51
CA HIS A 16 -5.94 -5.14 -14.10
C HIS A 16 -6.37 -6.25 -13.12
N GLY A 17 -6.37 -6.02 -11.81
CA GLY A 17 -6.85 -6.97 -10.80
C GLY A 17 -5.99 -8.21 -10.51
N LEU A 18 -5.05 -8.59 -11.38
CA LEU A 18 -4.22 -9.81 -11.23
C LEU A 18 -3.44 -9.91 -9.90
N CYS A 19 -3.05 -8.77 -9.34
CA CYS A 19 -2.33 -8.73 -8.07
C CYS A 19 -3.20 -9.20 -6.90
N ALA A 20 -4.50 -8.86 -6.88
CA ALA A 20 -5.44 -9.30 -5.84
C ALA A 20 -5.79 -10.80 -5.98
N GLU A 21 -5.86 -11.32 -7.22
CA GLU A 21 -6.07 -12.76 -7.45
C GLU A 21 -4.90 -13.61 -6.92
N LEU A 22 -3.67 -13.11 -7.07
CA LEU A 22 -2.46 -13.81 -6.64
C LEU A 22 -2.15 -13.60 -5.15
N LEU A 23 -2.55 -12.46 -4.58
CA LEU A 23 -2.30 -12.06 -3.20
C LEU A 23 -3.57 -11.53 -2.50
N PRO A 24 -4.63 -12.34 -2.37
CA PRO A 24 -5.86 -11.90 -1.72
C PRO A 24 -5.67 -11.59 -0.23
N ASP A 25 -4.62 -12.15 0.39
CA ASP A 25 -4.26 -11.91 1.80
C ASP A 25 -3.66 -10.51 2.04
N HIS A 26 -3.18 -9.82 1.00
CA HIS A 26 -2.45 -8.55 1.12
C HIS A 26 -3.02 -7.42 0.26
N ILE A 27 -3.74 -7.78 -0.81
CA ILE A 27 -4.28 -6.83 -1.78
C ILE A 27 -5.74 -7.17 -1.99
N THR A 28 -6.60 -6.18 -1.78
CA THR A 28 -8.01 -6.22 -2.19
C THR A 28 -8.23 -5.22 -3.30
N LEU A 29 -9.30 -5.38 -4.09
CA LEU A 29 -9.69 -4.38 -5.08
C LEU A 29 -10.83 -3.55 -4.52
N ASP A 30 -10.80 -2.25 -4.80
CA ASP A 30 -11.94 -1.37 -4.58
C ASP A 30 -13.01 -1.54 -5.68
N GLU A 31 -14.08 -0.74 -5.59
CA GLU A 31 -15.18 -0.71 -6.56
C GLU A 31 -14.76 -0.27 -7.97
N TRP A 32 -13.60 0.37 -8.13
CA TRP A 32 -13.03 0.82 -9.39
C TRP A 32 -11.95 -0.14 -9.93
N GLY A 33 -11.63 -1.22 -9.21
CA GLY A 33 -10.62 -2.19 -9.59
C GLY A 33 -9.18 -1.79 -9.24
N TYR A 34 -8.99 -0.75 -8.43
CA TYR A 34 -7.66 -0.36 -7.94
C TYR A 34 -7.27 -1.14 -6.68
N PRO A 35 -5.98 -1.48 -6.54
CA PRO A 35 -5.51 -2.33 -5.45
C PRO A 35 -5.34 -1.56 -4.13
N LEU A 36 -6.05 -1.96 -3.10
CA LEU A 36 -5.88 -1.52 -1.71
C LEU A 36 -4.91 -2.45 -0.98
N THR A 37 -3.90 -1.87 -0.32
CA THR A 37 -2.91 -2.63 0.47
C THR A 37 -2.88 -2.12 1.90
N ASP A 38 -2.74 -3.04 2.86
CA ASP A 38 -2.63 -2.72 4.28
C ASP A 38 -1.21 -2.33 4.72
N GLY A 39 -0.24 -2.38 3.80
CA GLY A 39 1.16 -2.07 4.06
C GLY A 39 1.85 -3.08 4.99
N SER A 40 1.23 -4.23 5.24
CA SER A 40 1.80 -5.28 6.08
C SER A 40 3.01 -5.93 5.41
N PRO A 41 3.98 -6.40 6.22
CA PRO A 41 5.09 -7.18 5.70
C PRO A 41 4.59 -8.49 5.06
N VAL A 42 5.17 -8.84 3.92
CA VAL A 42 4.89 -10.08 3.21
C VAL A 42 5.52 -11.24 3.97
N SER A 43 4.69 -12.22 4.35
CA SER A 43 5.18 -13.41 5.03
C SER A 43 6.09 -14.25 4.12
N PRO A 44 7.03 -15.04 4.67
CA PRO A 44 7.89 -15.92 3.86
C PRO A 44 7.11 -16.90 2.96
N ARG A 45 5.91 -17.32 3.41
CA ARG A 45 5.02 -18.21 2.65
C ARG A 45 4.34 -17.49 1.48
N ALA A 46 4.02 -16.21 1.62
CA ALA A 46 3.42 -15.38 0.58
C ALA A 46 4.46 -14.86 -0.42
N LEU A 47 5.75 -14.87 -0.07
CA LEU A 47 6.82 -14.27 -0.86
C LEU A 47 6.93 -14.83 -2.29
N LYS A 48 6.70 -16.13 -2.48
CA LYS A 48 6.67 -16.75 -3.82
C LYS A 48 5.49 -16.25 -4.65
N ARG A 49 4.30 -16.16 -4.05
CA ARG A 49 3.10 -15.60 -4.70
C ARG A 49 3.30 -14.12 -5.03
N ALA A 50 3.93 -13.37 -4.12
CA ALA A 50 4.14 -11.95 -4.30
C ALA A 50 5.13 -11.63 -5.42
N ARG A 51 6.21 -12.43 -5.55
CA ARG A 51 7.13 -12.32 -6.70
C ARG A 51 6.41 -12.61 -8.00
N ARG A 52 5.57 -13.64 -8.02
CA ARG A 52 4.78 -13.98 -9.20
C ARG A 52 3.78 -12.86 -9.56
N ALA A 53 3.11 -12.28 -8.58
CA ALA A 53 2.21 -11.14 -8.80
C ALA A 53 2.93 -9.93 -9.39
N ALA A 54 4.18 -9.68 -8.99
CA ALA A 54 4.99 -8.61 -9.56
C ALA A 54 5.38 -8.91 -11.02
N SER A 55 5.74 -10.16 -11.33
CA SER A 55 6.07 -10.60 -12.69
C SER A 55 4.87 -10.66 -13.63
N ASP A 56 3.70 -11.07 -13.15
CA ASP A 56 2.49 -11.23 -13.94
C ASP A 56 1.77 -9.90 -14.18
N CYS A 57 2.22 -8.80 -13.56
CA CYS A 57 1.66 -7.46 -13.76
C CYS A 57 2.02 -6.93 -15.17
N PRO A 58 1.03 -6.70 -16.07
CA PRO A 58 1.31 -6.31 -17.45
C PRO A 58 2.03 -4.96 -17.59
N VAL A 59 1.78 -4.07 -16.64
CA VAL A 59 2.35 -2.70 -16.58
C VAL A 59 3.45 -2.57 -15.53
N LEU A 60 3.84 -3.68 -14.87
CA LEU A 60 4.89 -3.72 -13.83
C LEU A 60 4.68 -2.67 -12.71
N ALA A 61 3.42 -2.36 -12.39
CA ALA A 61 3.08 -1.43 -11.33
C ALA A 61 3.31 -2.01 -9.92
N LEU A 62 3.27 -3.35 -9.77
CA LEU A 62 3.49 -4.03 -8.50
C LEU A 62 4.98 -4.31 -8.27
N LYS A 63 5.51 -3.89 -7.13
CA LYS A 63 6.92 -4.06 -6.74
C LYS A 63 7.03 -4.73 -5.36
N LEU A 64 8.11 -5.50 -5.20
CA LEU A 64 8.51 -6.03 -3.91
C LEU A 64 9.74 -5.27 -3.41
N THR A 65 9.59 -4.59 -2.29
CA THR A 65 10.67 -3.81 -1.69
C THR A 65 11.11 -4.45 -0.38
N VAL A 66 12.41 -4.38 -0.08
CA VAL A 66 12.91 -4.68 1.26
C VAL A 66 12.66 -3.45 2.14
N THR A 67 11.75 -3.57 3.09
CA THR A 67 11.46 -2.53 4.08
C THR A 67 12.37 -2.73 5.29
N GLY A 68 13.30 -1.80 5.49
CA GLY A 68 14.13 -1.70 6.70
C GLY A 68 13.47 -0.99 7.88
N ALA A 69 12.33 -0.32 7.68
CA ALA A 69 11.51 0.34 8.70
C ALA A 69 10.14 0.70 8.12
N PRO A 70 9.02 0.54 8.87
CA PRO A 70 7.68 0.76 8.35
C PRO A 70 7.50 2.21 7.87
N ARG A 71 7.36 2.41 6.55
CA ARG A 71 7.02 3.71 5.95
C ARG A 71 5.50 3.88 5.91
N GLN A 72 4.84 3.73 7.06
CA GLN A 72 3.40 3.98 7.19
C GLN A 72 3.21 5.50 7.25
N GLY A 73 3.08 6.15 6.09
CA GLY A 73 3.12 7.62 6.02
C GLY A 73 2.54 8.25 4.77
N ARG A 74 1.66 7.56 4.03
CA ARG A 74 0.82 8.21 3.01
C ARG A 74 -0.63 7.77 3.19
N GLY A 75 -1.26 8.35 4.23
CA GLY A 75 -2.68 8.14 4.48
C GLY A 75 -3.15 8.60 5.86
N GLU A 76 -2.57 9.67 6.45
CA GLU A 76 -3.18 10.26 7.63
C GLU A 76 -4.15 11.37 7.18
N PRO A 77 -5.45 11.31 7.53
CA PRO A 77 -6.36 12.43 7.30
C PRO A 77 -5.83 13.64 8.07
N ARG A 78 -5.74 14.77 7.37
CA ARG A 78 -5.43 16.07 7.96
C ARG A 78 -6.59 16.51 8.86
N ASP A 79 -6.70 15.93 10.05
CA ASP A 79 -7.44 16.53 11.16
C ASP A 79 -6.66 17.77 11.62
N ARG A 80 -6.79 18.84 10.83
CA ARG A 80 -6.22 20.14 11.13
C ARG A 80 -7.23 20.87 12.00
N PRO A 81 -6.95 21.10 13.30
CA PRO A 81 -7.87 21.86 14.13
C PRO A 81 -7.88 23.33 13.67
N PRO A 82 -9.04 24.02 13.67
CA PRO A 82 -9.02 25.47 13.59
C PRO A 82 -8.39 26.03 14.87
N ARG A 83 -7.28 26.76 14.71
CA ARG A 83 -6.66 27.51 15.81
C ARG A 83 -7.57 28.67 16.15
N THR A 84 -8.40 28.56 17.19
CA THR A 84 -9.01 29.73 17.81
C THR A 84 -7.97 30.42 18.71
N ARG A 85 -7.43 31.52 18.20
CA ARG A 85 -6.61 32.47 18.96
C ARG A 85 -7.50 33.29 19.89
N THR A 86 -7.14 33.34 21.17
CA THR A 86 -7.21 34.53 22.08
C THR A 86 -8.62 35.08 22.39
N ARG A 87 -9.02 35.28 23.64
CA ARG A 87 -8.49 36.35 24.50
C ARG A 87 -8.89 36.13 25.97
N ASN A 88 -7.90 36.18 26.85
CA ASN A 88 -8.06 36.32 28.29
C ASN A 88 -8.34 37.81 28.57
N THR A 89 -9.42 38.12 29.28
CA THR A 89 -9.65 39.44 29.88
C THR A 89 -9.98 39.22 31.35
N SER A 90 -9.31 40.03 32.18
CA SER A 90 -9.19 40.03 33.63
C SER A 90 -10.47 39.84 34.44
#